data_AF-N1ZI70-F1
#
_entry.id   AF-N1ZI70-F1
#
_cell.length_a   1.000
_cell.length_b   1.000
_cell.length_c   1.000
_cell.angle_alpha   90.00
_cell.angle_beta   90.00
_cell.angle_gamma   90.00
#
_symmetry.space_group_name_H-M   'P 1'
#
loop_
_entity.id
_entity.type
_entity.pdbx_description
1 polymer ?
#
loop_
_entity_poly.entity_id
_entity_poly.type
_entity_poly.pdbx_seq_one_letter_code
_entity_poly.pdbx_strand_id
1 'polypeptide(L)'
;MKQSLLENLQKLYNEKKYQEIINELLEIEPEQWGYDLTCLFARALNEIGEYDDAMGYLLKVANQGRKDYMWYMRIGYTYFLQKKYRDATEMFEKALKLQPNNQEVLLFLAVTKSAEKQENVHDYINHMIEELKKMKQKTENIDMIQNIKQMIKKLPQHKDILNTHTLLRVLKDNSIVFHIEENMLKDWKGSRNCFATNRIIVEGEKIGFMYRDIPKKGREDSGWRFIAGDESSDYMADEKNFGLYDLNLLCNYDPDIIPFLNAEYGKAYYRDEQGIFREAESSEE
;
A
#
# COMPACT_ATOMS: atom_id res chain seq x y z
N MET A 1 23.94 7.65 -23.77
CA MET A 1 24.30 8.15 -22.42
C MET A 1 23.07 8.39 -21.55
N LYS A 2 22.09 9.23 -21.96
CA LYS A 2 20.84 9.40 -21.17
C LYS A 2 19.94 8.16 -21.13
N GLN A 3 19.78 7.46 -22.26
CA GLN A 3 19.01 6.22 -22.34
C GLN A 3 19.59 5.13 -21.41
N SER A 4 20.92 4.95 -21.47
CA SER A 4 21.63 3.97 -20.63
C SER A 4 21.57 4.32 -19.14
N LEU A 5 21.58 5.61 -18.79
CA LEU A 5 21.37 6.05 -17.40
C LEU A 5 19.95 5.71 -16.94
N LEU A 6 18.93 6.07 -17.73
CA LEU A 6 17.53 5.78 -17.40
C LEU A 6 17.30 4.28 -17.18
N GLU A 7 17.84 3.43 -18.05
CA GLU A 7 17.75 1.96 -17.93
C GLU A 7 18.39 1.45 -16.63
N ASN A 8 19.58 1.95 -16.29
CA ASN A 8 20.25 1.59 -15.04
C ASN A 8 19.45 2.01 -13.81
N LEU A 9 18.95 3.24 -13.78
CA LEU A 9 18.14 3.74 -12.66
C LEU A 9 16.79 3.01 -12.56
N GLN A 10 16.23 2.57 -13.70
CA GLN A 10 15.03 1.73 -13.71
C GLN A 10 15.29 0.36 -13.08
N LYS A 11 16.49 -0.21 -13.31
CA LYS A 11 16.92 -1.45 -12.66
C LYS A 11 17.05 -1.26 -11.15
N LEU A 12 17.70 -0.18 -10.70
CA LEU A 12 17.77 0.16 -9.28
C LEU A 12 16.38 0.32 -8.66
N TYR A 13 15.43 0.91 -9.40
CA TYR A 13 14.06 1.05 -8.93
C TYR A 13 13.40 -0.32 -8.71
N ASN A 14 13.59 -1.25 -9.64
CA ASN A 14 13.06 -2.61 -9.51
C ASN A 14 13.74 -3.38 -8.37
N GLU A 15 15.00 -3.07 -8.06
CA GLU A 15 15.74 -3.58 -6.90
C GLU A 15 15.37 -2.86 -5.59
N LYS A 16 14.41 -1.92 -5.62
CA LYS A 16 13.94 -1.11 -4.48
C LYS A 16 15.03 -0.21 -3.86
N LYS A 17 16.08 0.08 -4.63
CA LYS A 17 17.19 0.96 -4.23
C LYS A 17 16.88 2.42 -4.51
N TYR A 18 15.82 2.93 -3.90
CA TYR A 18 15.30 4.25 -4.22
C TYR A 18 16.26 5.39 -3.82
N GLN A 19 16.95 5.25 -2.69
CA GLN A 19 17.93 6.23 -2.25
C GLN A 19 19.14 6.32 -3.19
N GLU A 20 19.57 5.20 -3.77
CA GLU A 20 20.67 5.19 -4.74
C GLU A 20 20.29 5.97 -6.01
N ILE A 21 19.05 5.80 -6.51
CA ILE A 21 18.54 6.58 -7.66
C ILE A 21 18.57 8.07 -7.38
N ILE A 22 18.12 8.45 -6.17
CA ILE A 22 18.07 9.85 -5.76
C ILE A 22 19.48 10.43 -5.72
N ASN A 23 20.42 9.72 -5.07
CA ASN A 23 21.81 10.15 -4.96
C ASN A 23 22.44 10.30 -6.36
N GLU A 24 22.29 9.30 -7.24
CA GLU A 24 22.84 9.36 -8.60
C GLU A 24 22.28 10.53 -9.43
N LEU A 25 20.99 10.84 -9.28
CA LEU A 25 20.39 11.96 -10.01
C LEU A 25 20.78 13.32 -9.44
N LEU A 26 21.01 13.43 -8.12
CA LEU A 26 21.47 14.68 -7.49
C LEU A 26 22.90 15.07 -7.85
N GLU A 27 23.73 14.14 -8.33
CA GLU A 27 25.04 14.44 -8.93
C GLU A 27 24.94 15.13 -10.32
N ILE A 28 23.73 15.22 -10.86
CA ILE A 28 23.44 15.84 -12.16
C ILE A 28 22.51 17.04 -11.94
N GLU A 29 22.83 18.17 -12.55
CA GLU A 29 21.97 19.36 -12.50
C GLU A 29 20.54 19.04 -12.99
N PRO A 30 19.47 19.36 -12.22
CA PRO A 30 18.10 18.99 -12.54
C PRO A 30 17.60 19.42 -13.93
N GLU A 31 18.11 20.52 -14.47
CA GLU A 31 17.78 21.02 -15.81
C GLU A 31 18.21 20.04 -16.91
N GLN A 32 19.17 19.18 -16.62
CA GLN A 32 19.68 18.18 -17.56
C GLN A 32 18.89 16.89 -17.56
N TRP A 33 18.07 16.63 -16.54
CA TRP A 33 17.32 15.38 -16.38
C TRP A 33 16.32 15.16 -17.53
N GLY A 34 15.61 16.22 -17.93
CA GLY A 34 14.48 16.11 -18.85
C GLY A 34 13.30 15.35 -18.23
N TYR A 35 12.33 14.99 -19.06
CA TYR A 35 11.02 14.47 -18.62
C TYR A 35 11.12 13.16 -17.82
N ASP A 36 11.75 12.14 -18.41
CA ASP A 36 11.70 10.77 -17.88
C ASP A 36 12.48 10.62 -16.57
N LEU A 37 13.68 11.22 -16.50
CA LEU A 37 14.50 11.20 -15.28
C LEU A 37 13.84 12.01 -14.16
N THR A 38 13.21 13.15 -14.46
CA THR A 38 12.44 13.90 -13.45
C THR A 38 11.27 13.08 -12.91
N CYS A 39 10.53 12.39 -13.81
CA CYS A 39 9.45 11.50 -13.40
C CYS A 39 9.94 10.29 -12.59
N LEU A 40 11.11 9.74 -12.91
CA LEU A 40 11.72 8.64 -12.16
C LEU A 40 12.19 9.10 -10.78
N PHE A 41 12.81 10.29 -10.69
CA PHE A 41 13.21 10.91 -9.43
C PHE A 41 12.02 11.10 -8.50
N ALA A 42 10.95 11.73 -8.99
CA ALA A 42 9.72 11.91 -8.22
C ALA A 42 9.09 10.58 -7.78
N ARG A 43 9.16 9.55 -8.63
CA ARG A 43 8.70 8.22 -8.28
C ARG A 43 9.55 7.61 -7.16
N ALA A 44 10.87 7.77 -7.17
CA ALA A 44 11.74 7.30 -6.09
C ALA A 44 11.51 8.07 -4.78
N LEU A 45 11.34 9.39 -4.84
CA LEU A 45 10.97 10.24 -3.70
C LEU A 45 9.66 9.79 -3.04
N ASN A 46 8.64 9.45 -3.84
CA ASN A 46 7.40 8.87 -3.33
C ASN A 46 7.62 7.56 -2.54
N GLU A 47 8.59 6.72 -2.92
CA GLU A 47 8.82 5.47 -2.18
C GLU A 47 9.50 5.69 -0.83
N ILE A 48 10.26 6.78 -0.66
CA ILE A 48 10.93 7.12 0.60
C ILE A 48 10.14 8.09 1.48
N GLY A 49 8.93 8.48 1.07
CA GLY A 49 8.06 9.35 1.87
C GLY A 49 8.17 10.85 1.56
N GLU A 50 9.06 11.25 0.65
CA GLU A 50 9.32 12.64 0.29
C GLU A 50 8.31 13.16 -0.75
N TYR A 51 7.04 13.18 -0.36
CA TYR A 51 5.91 13.42 -1.27
C TYR A 51 5.83 14.86 -1.79
N ASP A 52 6.17 15.85 -0.96
CA ASP A 52 6.09 17.25 -1.36
C ASP A 52 7.18 17.59 -2.40
N ASP A 53 8.38 17.05 -2.23
CA ASP A 53 9.45 17.14 -3.23
C ASP A 53 9.07 16.41 -4.52
N ALA A 54 8.51 15.19 -4.41
CA ALA A 54 8.03 14.44 -5.57
C ALA A 54 7.01 15.27 -6.38
N MET A 55 6.05 15.90 -5.69
CA MET A 55 5.08 16.80 -6.31
C MET A 55 5.77 18.00 -6.98
N GLY A 56 6.71 18.65 -6.28
CA GLY A 56 7.47 19.78 -6.79
C GLY A 56 8.15 19.47 -8.13
N TYR A 57 8.83 18.32 -8.22
CA TYR A 57 9.49 17.89 -9.46
C TYR A 57 8.50 17.52 -10.58
N LEU A 58 7.38 16.85 -10.26
CA LEU A 58 6.35 16.52 -11.25
C LEU A 58 5.72 17.78 -11.85
N LEU A 59 5.54 18.84 -11.06
CA LEU A 59 4.99 20.11 -11.54
C LEU A 59 5.95 20.86 -12.47
N LYS A 60 7.28 20.75 -12.28
CA LYS A 60 8.27 21.35 -13.20
C LYS A 60 8.13 20.84 -14.63
N VAL A 61 7.70 19.59 -14.81
CA VAL A 61 7.53 18.96 -16.13
C VAL A 61 6.10 18.95 -16.64
N ALA A 62 5.20 19.73 -16.02
CA ALA A 62 3.77 19.74 -16.36
C ALA A 62 3.47 20.05 -17.84
N ASN A 63 4.24 20.92 -18.48
CA ASN A 63 4.02 21.26 -19.89
C ASN A 63 4.17 20.05 -20.82
N GLN A 64 5.10 19.15 -20.51
CA GLN A 64 5.31 17.89 -21.24
C GLN A 64 4.27 16.85 -20.80
N GLY A 65 4.04 16.75 -19.48
CA GLY A 65 3.20 15.73 -18.87
C GLY A 65 1.69 15.84 -19.15
N ARG A 66 1.15 17.02 -19.50
CA ARG A 66 -0.31 17.21 -19.71
C ARG A 66 -0.94 16.32 -20.78
N LYS A 67 -0.15 15.77 -21.71
CA LYS A 67 -0.60 14.83 -22.75
C LYS A 67 -0.29 13.36 -22.43
N ASP A 68 0.42 13.12 -21.33
CA ASP A 68 0.83 11.80 -20.86
C ASP A 68 -0.05 11.38 -19.68
N TYR A 69 -0.79 10.28 -19.84
CA TYR A 69 -1.61 9.76 -18.77
C TYR A 69 -0.77 9.28 -17.57
N MET A 70 0.47 8.84 -17.79
CA MET A 70 1.37 8.39 -16.73
C MET A 70 1.80 9.52 -15.81
N TRP A 71 1.90 10.75 -16.33
CA TRP A 71 2.16 11.93 -15.51
C TRP A 71 1.04 12.15 -14.49
N TYR A 72 -0.21 12.12 -14.95
CA TYR A 72 -1.38 12.22 -14.09
C TYR A 72 -1.44 11.04 -13.11
N MET A 73 -1.07 9.83 -13.53
CA MET A 73 -0.94 8.69 -12.61
C MET A 73 0.07 8.94 -11.50
N ARG A 74 1.23 9.53 -11.81
CA ARG A 74 2.27 9.85 -10.82
C ARG A 74 1.81 10.89 -9.81
N ILE A 75 1.19 11.98 -10.28
CA ILE A 75 0.64 13.01 -9.40
C ILE A 75 -0.51 12.45 -8.55
N GLY A 76 -1.42 11.70 -9.17
CA GLY A 76 -2.51 11.03 -8.46
C GLY A 76 -1.98 10.07 -7.40
N TYR A 77 -0.91 9.34 -7.70
CA TYR A 77 -0.25 8.46 -6.75
C TYR A 77 0.42 9.22 -5.60
N THR A 78 1.11 10.33 -5.87
CA THR A 78 1.65 11.19 -4.81
C THR A 78 0.54 11.71 -3.89
N TYR A 79 -0.56 12.23 -4.43
CA TYR A 79 -1.70 12.66 -3.61
C TYR A 79 -2.33 11.52 -2.82
N PHE A 80 -2.42 10.34 -3.44
CA PHE A 80 -2.93 9.13 -2.81
C PHE A 80 -2.08 8.76 -1.58
N LEU A 81 -0.75 8.76 -1.70
CA LEU A 81 0.18 8.50 -0.60
C LEU A 81 0.06 9.54 0.52
N GLN A 82 -0.21 10.80 0.16
CA GLN A 82 -0.51 11.88 1.10
C GLN A 82 -1.92 11.78 1.74
N LYS A 83 -2.69 10.72 1.46
CA LYS A 83 -4.09 10.53 1.87
C LYS A 83 -5.05 11.63 1.37
N LYS A 84 -4.63 12.40 0.36
CA LYS A 84 -5.44 13.43 -0.32
C LYS A 84 -6.28 12.79 -1.42
N TYR A 85 -7.24 11.94 -1.03
CA TYR A 85 -7.94 11.05 -1.95
C TYR A 85 -8.79 11.79 -3.01
N ARG A 86 -9.32 12.98 -2.69
CA ARG A 86 -10.06 13.80 -3.64
C ARG A 86 -9.17 14.32 -4.77
N ASP A 87 -8.01 14.87 -4.42
CA ASP A 87 -7.04 15.38 -5.37
C ASP A 87 -6.46 14.23 -6.22
N ALA A 88 -6.19 13.08 -5.58
CA ALA A 88 -5.78 11.86 -6.28
C ALA A 88 -6.82 11.41 -7.31
N THR A 89 -8.09 11.38 -6.92
CA THR A 89 -9.21 11.03 -7.80
C THR A 89 -9.28 11.95 -9.02
N GLU A 90 -9.15 13.27 -8.84
CA GLU A 90 -9.17 14.21 -9.96
C GLU A 90 -8.05 13.91 -10.98
N MET A 91 -6.84 13.59 -10.50
CA MET A 91 -5.72 13.26 -11.39
C MET A 91 -5.94 11.93 -12.11
N PHE A 92 -6.40 10.89 -11.41
CA PHE A 92 -6.69 9.61 -12.06
C PHE A 92 -7.85 9.72 -13.05
N GLU A 93 -8.85 10.58 -12.83
CA GLU A 93 -9.90 10.86 -13.81
C GLU A 93 -9.33 11.57 -15.07
N LYS A 94 -8.32 12.44 -14.91
CA LYS A 94 -7.60 13.02 -16.07
C LYS A 94 -6.79 11.96 -16.82
N ALA A 95 -6.13 11.04 -16.12
CA ALA A 95 -5.45 9.91 -16.74
C ALA A 95 -6.44 9.03 -17.53
N LEU A 96 -7.61 8.75 -16.95
CA LEU A 96 -8.64 7.92 -17.59
C LEU A 96 -9.21 8.60 -18.83
N LYS A 97 -9.37 9.93 -18.85
CA LYS A 97 -9.78 10.65 -20.06
C LYS A 97 -8.81 10.47 -21.23
N LEU A 98 -7.50 10.38 -20.94
CA LEU A 98 -6.47 10.12 -21.96
C LEU A 98 -6.40 8.64 -22.36
N GLN A 99 -6.72 7.73 -21.44
CA GLN A 99 -6.72 6.28 -21.67
C GLN A 99 -7.99 5.61 -21.09
N PRO A 100 -9.16 5.71 -21.75
CA PRO A 100 -10.47 5.35 -21.18
C PRO A 100 -10.63 3.89 -20.73
N ASN A 101 -9.80 2.98 -21.24
CA ASN A 101 -9.86 1.55 -20.97
C ASN A 101 -8.61 1.01 -20.25
N ASN A 102 -7.78 1.89 -19.69
CA ASN A 102 -6.58 1.46 -18.99
C ASN A 102 -6.94 0.83 -17.63
N GLN A 103 -6.64 -0.46 -17.49
CA GLN A 103 -6.96 -1.25 -16.30
C GLN A 103 -6.26 -0.74 -15.04
N GLU A 104 -5.02 -0.26 -15.17
CA GLU A 104 -4.26 0.29 -14.05
C GLU A 104 -4.92 1.58 -13.53
N VAL A 105 -5.26 2.52 -14.42
CA VAL A 105 -5.94 3.77 -14.03
C VAL A 105 -7.26 3.50 -13.32
N LEU A 106 -8.06 2.55 -13.84
CA LEU A 106 -9.33 2.15 -13.21
C LEU A 106 -9.14 1.56 -11.83
N LEU A 107 -8.07 0.78 -11.63
CA LEU A 107 -7.73 0.21 -10.34
C LEU A 107 -7.37 1.29 -9.33
N PHE A 108 -6.48 2.21 -9.69
CA PHE A 108 -6.11 3.33 -8.83
C PHE A 108 -7.30 4.21 -8.46
N LEU A 109 -8.24 4.44 -9.39
CA LEU A 109 -9.51 5.12 -9.08
C LEU A 109 -10.34 4.36 -8.05
N ALA A 110 -10.56 3.06 -8.27
CA ALA A 110 -11.36 2.25 -7.38
C ALA A 110 -10.79 2.22 -5.96
N VAL A 111 -9.49 2.00 -5.87
CA VAL A 111 -8.67 1.98 -4.66
C VAL A 111 -8.73 3.32 -3.92
N THR A 112 -8.63 4.42 -4.66
CA THR A 112 -8.68 5.78 -4.07
C THR A 112 -10.07 6.11 -3.54
N LYS A 113 -11.14 5.83 -4.32
CA LYS A 113 -12.51 6.13 -3.89
C LYS A 113 -12.97 5.22 -2.76
N SER A 114 -12.54 3.96 -2.73
CA SER A 114 -12.82 3.06 -1.61
C SER A 114 -12.13 3.55 -0.33
N ALA A 115 -10.88 4.04 -0.45
CA ALA A 115 -10.17 4.66 0.67
C ALA A 115 -10.84 5.94 1.17
N GLU A 116 -11.30 6.82 0.27
CA GLU A 116 -12.04 8.04 0.62
C GLU A 116 -13.32 7.72 1.40
N LYS A 117 -14.05 6.69 0.96
CA LYS A 117 -15.31 6.27 1.58
C LYS A 117 -15.15 5.34 2.78
N GLN A 118 -13.93 4.88 3.06
CA GLN A 118 -13.65 3.84 4.06
C GLN A 118 -14.43 2.55 3.79
N GLU A 119 -14.62 2.23 2.51
CA GLU A 119 -15.34 1.04 2.03
C GLU A 119 -14.36 0.00 1.49
N ASN A 120 -14.81 -1.25 1.42
CA ASN A 120 -14.04 -2.29 0.77
C ASN A 120 -13.91 -2.03 -0.74
N VAL A 121 -12.72 -2.21 -1.31
CA VAL A 121 -12.47 -1.96 -2.74
C VAL A 121 -13.30 -2.88 -3.65
N HIS A 122 -13.55 -4.14 -3.29
CA HIS A 122 -14.43 -5.01 -4.09
C HIS A 122 -15.87 -4.53 -4.08
N ASP A 123 -16.37 -4.12 -2.92
CA ASP A 123 -17.74 -3.60 -2.81
C ASP A 123 -17.89 -2.30 -3.61
N TYR A 124 -16.89 -1.42 -3.55
CA TYR A 124 -16.84 -0.21 -4.38
C TYR A 124 -16.78 -0.53 -5.89
N ILE A 125 -15.93 -1.48 -6.30
CA ILE A 125 -15.85 -1.89 -7.70
C ILE A 125 -17.17 -2.51 -8.18
N ASN A 126 -17.80 -3.35 -7.35
CA ASN A 126 -19.11 -3.92 -7.67
C ASN A 126 -20.17 -2.83 -7.83
N HIS A 127 -20.17 -1.82 -6.95
CA HIS A 127 -21.04 -0.66 -7.08
C HIS A 127 -20.79 0.09 -8.40
N MET A 128 -19.53 0.32 -8.77
CA MET A 128 -19.17 0.90 -10.07
C MET A 128 -19.72 0.09 -11.25
N ILE A 129 -19.60 -1.25 -11.21
CA ILE A 129 -20.16 -2.13 -12.26
C ILE A 129 -21.67 -1.96 -12.36
N GLU A 130 -22.38 -1.93 -11.24
CA GLU A 130 -23.84 -1.76 -11.25
C GLU A 130 -24.26 -0.38 -11.78
N GLU A 131 -23.54 0.69 -11.42
CA GLU A 131 -23.77 2.02 -11.99
C GLU A 131 -23.54 2.05 -13.51
N LEU A 132 -22.44 1.46 -13.99
CA LEU A 132 -22.14 1.38 -15.43
C LEU A 132 -23.20 0.58 -16.21
N LYS A 133 -23.76 -0.48 -15.61
CA LYS A 133 -24.87 -1.26 -16.20
C LYS A 133 -26.15 -0.43 -16.33
N LYS A 134 -26.46 0.43 -15.36
CA LYS A 134 -27.66 1.29 -15.36
C LYS A 134 -27.61 2.36 -16.46
N MET A 135 -26.42 2.80 -16.85
CA MET A 135 -26.22 3.89 -17.83
C MET A 135 -26.57 3.54 -19.30
N LYS A 136 -27.30 2.43 -19.57
CA LYS A 136 -27.82 1.97 -20.88
C LYS A 136 -26.88 2.21 -22.10
N GLN A 137 -26.07 1.18 -22.38
CA GLN A 137 -25.36 0.84 -23.64
C GLN A 137 -24.83 2.01 -24.50
N LYS A 138 -23.63 2.48 -24.16
CA LYS A 138 -22.56 2.67 -25.15
C LYS A 138 -21.71 1.41 -25.17
N THR A 139 -21.25 0.95 -26.34
CA THR A 139 -20.35 -0.21 -26.48
C THR A 139 -19.13 -0.08 -25.55
N GLU A 140 -18.66 1.15 -25.34
CA GLU A 140 -17.59 1.52 -24.40
C GLU A 140 -17.84 1.03 -22.95
N ASN A 141 -19.09 0.98 -22.49
CA ASN A 141 -19.41 0.52 -21.13
C ASN A 141 -19.27 -1.01 -21.00
N ILE A 142 -19.45 -1.76 -22.09
CA ILE A 142 -19.35 -3.23 -22.06
C ILE A 142 -17.89 -3.64 -21.86
N ASP A 143 -16.99 -3.05 -22.64
CA ASP A 143 -15.55 -3.31 -22.56
C ASP A 143 -14.98 -2.85 -21.20
N MET A 144 -15.41 -1.69 -20.72
CA MET A 144 -15.03 -1.18 -19.39
C MET A 144 -15.49 -2.13 -18.28
N ILE A 145 -16.73 -2.62 -18.32
CA ILE A 145 -17.24 -3.61 -17.36
C ILE A 145 -16.44 -4.91 -17.43
N GLN A 146 -16.09 -5.40 -18.62
CA GLN A 146 -15.27 -6.60 -18.78
C GLN A 146 -13.87 -6.43 -18.19
N ASN A 147 -13.23 -5.28 -18.45
CA ASN A 147 -11.94 -4.93 -17.90
C ASN A 147 -11.96 -4.85 -16.37
N ILE A 148 -12.97 -4.19 -15.80
CA ILE A 148 -13.16 -4.11 -14.35
C ILE A 148 -13.37 -5.51 -13.76
N LYS A 149 -14.15 -6.39 -14.42
CA LYS A 149 -14.31 -7.79 -13.97
C LYS A 149 -13.02 -8.60 -14.02
N GLN A 150 -12.19 -8.42 -15.06
CA GLN A 150 -10.89 -9.07 -15.14
C GLN A 150 -9.94 -8.57 -14.05
N MET A 151 -9.97 -7.26 -13.78
CA MET A 151 -9.22 -6.65 -12.70
C MET A 151 -9.62 -7.22 -11.34
N ILE A 152 -10.92 -7.30 -11.03
CA ILE A 152 -11.42 -7.91 -9.79
C ILE A 152 -10.85 -9.32 -9.61
N LYS A 153 -10.83 -10.15 -10.67
CA LYS A 153 -10.28 -11.52 -10.59
C LYS A 153 -8.80 -11.56 -10.20
N LYS A 154 -8.03 -10.54 -10.54
CA LYS A 154 -6.62 -10.41 -10.18
C LYS A 154 -6.42 -9.87 -8.76
N LEU A 155 -7.43 -9.21 -8.19
CA LEU A 155 -7.37 -8.74 -6.80
C LEU A 155 -7.53 -9.93 -5.84
N PRO A 156 -6.92 -9.88 -4.64
CA PRO A 156 -7.17 -10.86 -3.59
C PRO A 156 -8.68 -10.95 -3.31
N GLN A 157 -9.29 -12.13 -3.49
CA GLN A 157 -10.76 -12.29 -3.42
C GLN A 157 -11.32 -12.23 -1.99
N HIS A 158 -10.47 -12.31 -0.98
CA HIS A 158 -10.88 -12.11 0.40
C HIS A 158 -11.17 -10.62 0.63
N LYS A 159 -12.41 -10.33 1.01
CA LYS A 159 -12.90 -8.98 1.32
C LYS A 159 -12.15 -8.30 2.47
N ASP A 160 -11.27 -9.00 3.17
CA ASP A 160 -10.67 -8.51 4.41
C ASP A 160 -9.24 -7.96 4.23
N ILE A 161 -8.64 -8.06 3.03
CA ILE A 161 -7.19 -7.81 2.82
C ILE A 161 -6.84 -6.35 2.49
N LEU A 162 -7.81 -5.50 2.18
CA LEU A 162 -7.55 -4.39 1.28
C LEU A 162 -7.58 -3.04 1.99
N ASN A 163 -6.67 -2.87 2.96
CA ASN A 163 -6.16 -1.53 3.19
C ASN A 163 -5.31 -1.13 1.97
N THR A 164 -5.44 0.13 1.60
CA THR A 164 -5.11 0.61 0.27
C THR A 164 -3.61 0.50 -0.07
N HIS A 165 -2.76 0.49 0.95
CA HIS A 165 -1.31 0.29 0.84
C HIS A 165 -0.94 -1.17 0.49
N THR A 166 -1.64 -2.15 1.08
CA THR A 166 -1.41 -3.58 0.80
C THR A 166 -1.74 -3.92 -0.65
N LEU A 167 -2.82 -3.34 -1.19
CA LEU A 167 -3.21 -3.58 -2.58
C LEU A 167 -2.22 -2.98 -3.59
N LEU A 168 -1.70 -1.78 -3.32
CA LEU A 168 -0.71 -1.14 -4.18
C LEU A 168 0.63 -1.88 -4.22
N ARG A 169 1.01 -2.53 -3.11
CA ARG A 169 2.20 -3.38 -3.03
C ARG A 169 2.03 -4.69 -3.80
N VAL A 170 0.86 -5.33 -3.68
CA VAL A 170 0.47 -6.53 -4.47
C VAL A 170 0.46 -6.25 -5.97
N LEU A 171 0.16 -5.00 -6.38
CA LEU A 171 0.13 -4.61 -7.79
C LEU A 171 1.47 -4.16 -8.36
N LYS A 172 2.37 -3.61 -7.52
CA LYS A 172 3.72 -3.17 -7.93
C LYS A 172 4.70 -4.32 -8.10
N ASP A 173 4.47 -5.43 -7.41
CA ASP A 173 5.41 -6.52 -7.34
C ASP A 173 4.73 -7.80 -7.83
N ASN A 174 4.92 -8.14 -9.12
CA ASN A 174 4.54 -9.45 -9.65
C ASN A 174 5.24 -10.62 -8.89
N SER A 175 6.20 -10.33 -8.00
CA SER A 175 6.91 -11.30 -7.17
C SER A 175 6.49 -11.32 -5.70
N ILE A 176 5.75 -10.32 -5.21
CA ILE A 176 5.13 -10.37 -3.87
C ILE A 176 3.64 -10.61 -4.06
N VAL A 177 3.34 -11.86 -4.39
CA VAL A 177 2.09 -12.44 -3.94
C VAL A 177 2.25 -12.53 -2.42
N PHE A 178 1.64 -11.61 -1.66
CA PHE A 178 1.15 -12.03 -0.35
C PHE A 178 0.17 -13.16 -0.67
N HIS A 179 0.66 -14.40 -0.65
CA HIS A 179 -0.16 -15.60 -0.76
C HIS A 179 -1.02 -15.63 0.49
N ILE A 180 -2.08 -14.83 0.51
CA ILE A 180 -3.15 -14.94 1.50
C ILE A 180 -4.09 -15.98 0.92
N GLU A 181 -3.59 -17.21 0.86
CA GLU A 181 -4.30 -18.34 0.27
C GLU A 181 -5.32 -18.94 1.25
N GLU A 182 -5.21 -18.64 2.55
CA GLU A 182 -6.08 -19.25 3.55
C GLU A 182 -6.60 -18.28 4.62
N ASN A 183 -7.87 -18.48 5.00
CA ASN A 183 -8.39 -17.95 6.25
C ASN A 183 -7.71 -18.72 7.40
N MET A 184 -6.68 -18.11 7.99
CA MET A 184 -5.91 -18.64 9.13
C MET A 184 -6.64 -18.43 10.46
N LEU A 185 -7.67 -17.58 10.47
CA LEU A 185 -8.46 -17.20 11.64
C LEU A 185 -9.63 -18.15 11.91
N LYS A 186 -9.49 -19.46 11.66
CA LYS A 186 -10.59 -20.45 11.73
C LYS A 186 -11.28 -20.49 13.10
N ASP A 187 -10.50 -20.34 14.18
CA ASP A 187 -10.98 -20.41 15.56
C ASP A 187 -11.03 -19.04 16.26
N TRP A 188 -10.78 -17.96 15.52
CA TRP A 188 -10.76 -16.61 16.06
C TRP A 188 -12.14 -15.96 16.02
N LYS A 189 -12.61 -15.49 17.18
CA LYS A 189 -13.92 -14.85 17.33
C LYS A 189 -13.85 -13.34 17.60
N GLY A 190 -12.64 -12.80 17.76
CA GLY A 190 -12.43 -11.39 18.05
C GLY A 190 -12.52 -10.51 16.80
N SER A 191 -12.33 -9.20 16.99
CA SER A 191 -12.16 -8.30 15.85
C SER A 191 -10.95 -8.72 15.02
N ARG A 192 -10.99 -8.44 13.73
CA ARG A 192 -9.89 -8.71 12.80
C ARG A 192 -8.90 -7.55 12.74
N ASN A 193 -9.21 -6.40 13.32
CA ASN A 193 -8.30 -5.26 13.26
C ASN A 193 -7.19 -5.41 14.29
N CYS A 194 -5.94 -5.23 13.90
CA CYS A 194 -4.76 -5.24 14.77
C CYS A 194 -3.81 -4.11 14.36
N PHE A 195 -2.86 -3.74 15.21
CA PHE A 195 -1.81 -2.80 14.80
C PHE A 195 -0.53 -3.54 14.46
N ALA A 196 0.17 -3.03 13.45
CA ALA A 196 1.52 -3.47 13.10
C ALA A 196 2.39 -2.27 12.71
N THR A 197 3.71 -2.40 12.85
CA THR A 197 4.67 -1.37 12.43
C THR A 197 5.02 -1.49 10.95
N ASN A 198 5.56 -0.39 10.41
CA ASN A 198 6.09 -0.35 9.05
C ASN A 198 7.36 -1.22 8.92
N ARG A 199 8.09 -1.51 9.99
CA ARG A 199 9.17 -2.53 9.95
C ARG A 199 8.63 -3.86 9.41
N ILE A 200 7.47 -4.30 9.88
CA ILE A 200 6.82 -5.52 9.38
C ILE A 200 6.19 -5.28 8.00
N ILE A 201 5.29 -4.30 7.91
CA ILE A 201 4.40 -4.19 6.75
C ILE A 201 5.08 -3.55 5.53
N VAL A 202 5.98 -2.60 5.77
CA VAL A 202 6.69 -1.83 4.72
C VAL A 202 8.05 -2.47 4.45
N GLU A 203 8.82 -2.76 5.48
CA GLU A 203 10.22 -3.19 5.33
C GLU A 203 10.34 -4.72 5.24
N GLY A 204 9.29 -5.45 5.63
CA GLY A 204 9.21 -6.90 5.44
C GLY A 204 9.96 -7.70 6.49
N GLU A 205 10.17 -7.12 7.67
CA GLU A 205 10.78 -7.78 8.81
C GLU A 205 9.85 -8.77 9.49
N LYS A 206 10.43 -9.83 10.07
CA LYS A 206 9.69 -10.80 10.87
C LYS A 206 9.10 -10.16 12.13
N ILE A 207 7.98 -10.70 12.62
CA ILE A 207 7.41 -10.27 13.90
C ILE A 207 8.31 -10.81 15.00
N GLY A 208 9.03 -9.91 15.67
CA GLY A 208 9.92 -10.25 16.79
C GLY A 208 9.28 -10.02 18.15
N PHE A 209 8.27 -9.14 18.26
CA PHE A 209 7.53 -8.93 19.49
C PHE A 209 6.05 -8.67 19.22
N MET A 210 5.19 -9.20 20.08
CA MET A 210 3.76 -8.96 20.02
C MET A 210 3.14 -8.89 21.40
N TYR A 211 2.12 -8.07 21.56
CA TYR A 211 1.36 -7.98 22.79
C TYR A 211 -0.11 -7.70 22.52
N ARG A 212 -0.95 -8.05 23.49
CA ARG A 212 -2.39 -7.92 23.38
C ARG A 212 -2.91 -6.90 24.39
N ASP A 213 -3.20 -5.69 23.93
CA ASP A 213 -3.73 -4.61 24.75
C ASP A 213 -5.26 -4.61 24.80
N ILE A 214 -5.85 -3.98 25.83
CA ILE A 214 -7.30 -3.86 25.97
C ILE A 214 -7.82 -2.81 24.98
N PRO A 215 -8.69 -3.17 24.01
CA PRO A 215 -9.25 -2.21 23.07
C PRO A 215 -10.04 -1.10 23.76
N LYS A 216 -9.97 0.12 23.22
CA LYS A 216 -10.85 1.21 23.64
C LYS A 216 -12.31 0.86 23.34
N LYS A 217 -13.20 1.13 24.30
CA LYS A 217 -14.65 0.83 24.19
C LYS A 217 -15.23 1.38 22.88
N GLY A 218 -15.95 0.52 22.14
CA GLY A 218 -16.62 0.87 20.89
C GLY A 218 -15.72 0.88 19.65
N ARG A 219 -14.44 0.49 19.76
CA ARG A 219 -13.57 0.26 18.60
C ARG A 219 -13.59 -1.22 18.24
N GLU A 220 -13.67 -1.50 16.94
CA GLU A 220 -13.38 -2.82 16.42
C GLU A 220 -11.86 -2.98 16.37
N ASP A 221 -11.29 -3.63 17.40
CA ASP A 221 -9.86 -3.88 17.56
C ASP A 221 -9.68 -5.19 18.34
N SER A 222 -8.78 -6.04 17.86
CA SER A 222 -8.45 -7.36 18.45
C SER A 222 -7.66 -7.24 19.75
N GLY A 223 -7.03 -6.08 19.96
CA GLY A 223 -6.04 -5.83 20.99
C GLY A 223 -4.61 -6.17 20.54
N TRP A 224 -4.43 -6.91 19.45
CA TRP A 224 -3.09 -7.31 19.01
C TRP A 224 -2.29 -6.12 18.47
N ARG A 225 -1.03 -6.08 18.87
CA ARG A 225 0.01 -5.15 18.45
C ARG A 225 1.23 -5.97 18.05
N PHE A 226 1.70 -5.81 16.82
CA PHE A 226 2.84 -6.54 16.26
C PHE A 226 3.97 -5.57 15.92
N ILE A 227 5.18 -5.89 16.36
CA ILE A 227 6.39 -5.10 16.07
C ILE A 227 7.54 -6.04 15.68
N ALA A 228 8.51 -5.53 14.92
CA ALA A 228 9.68 -6.29 14.50
C ALA A 228 10.64 -6.58 15.67
N GLY A 229 10.63 -5.72 16.70
CA GLY A 229 11.42 -5.86 17.92
C GLY A 229 12.69 -5.01 17.93
N ASP A 230 13.01 -4.35 16.82
CA ASP A 230 14.15 -3.44 16.69
C ASP A 230 13.74 -1.96 16.53
N GLU A 231 12.45 -1.66 16.66
CA GLU A 231 11.95 -0.29 16.66
C GLU A 231 12.50 0.52 17.83
N SER A 232 13.12 1.66 17.52
CA SER A 232 13.58 2.61 18.54
C SER A 232 12.42 3.37 19.19
N SER A 233 12.67 3.97 20.35
CA SER A 233 11.67 4.84 21.01
C SER A 233 11.24 6.01 20.13
N ASP A 234 12.17 6.62 19.39
CA ASP A 234 11.86 7.71 18.44
C ASP A 234 11.00 7.21 17.28
N TYR A 235 11.26 6.00 16.77
CA TYR A 235 10.43 5.38 15.73
C TYR A 235 9.00 5.16 16.21
N MET A 236 8.84 4.63 17.42
CA MET A 236 7.53 4.35 18.03
C MET A 236 6.76 5.63 18.41
N ALA A 237 7.43 6.78 18.51
CA ALA A 237 6.79 8.05 18.81
C ALA A 237 6.07 8.67 17.59
N ASP A 238 6.45 8.31 16.37
CA ASP A 238 5.79 8.79 15.15
C ASP A 238 4.63 7.88 14.74
N GLU A 239 3.41 8.42 14.81
CA GLU A 239 2.17 7.72 14.44
C GLU A 239 2.12 7.27 12.97
N LYS A 240 3.00 7.78 12.10
CA LYS A 240 3.12 7.35 10.70
C LYS A 240 3.80 6.00 10.56
N ASN A 241 4.51 5.54 11.58
CA ASN A 241 5.32 4.32 11.55
C ASN A 241 4.54 3.04 11.88
N PHE A 242 3.26 3.15 12.20
CA PHE A 242 2.39 2.00 12.45
C PHE A 242 0.98 2.30 11.97
N GLY A 243 0.21 1.23 11.79
CA GLY A 243 -1.12 1.34 11.21
C GLY A 243 -2.05 0.24 11.69
N LEU A 244 -3.32 0.36 11.30
CA LEU A 244 -4.34 -0.66 11.51
C LEU A 244 -4.35 -1.62 10.30
N TYR A 245 -4.26 -2.91 10.58
CA TYR A 245 -4.18 -3.98 9.60
C TYR A 245 -5.13 -5.12 9.95
N ASP A 246 -5.48 -5.92 8.95
CA ASP A 246 -6.24 -7.14 9.17
C ASP A 246 -5.34 -8.23 9.79
N LEU A 247 -5.81 -8.88 10.84
CA LEU A 247 -5.06 -9.87 11.61
C LEU A 247 -4.76 -11.11 10.77
N ASN A 248 -5.63 -11.49 9.81
CA ASN A 248 -5.38 -12.61 8.92
C ASN A 248 -4.23 -12.31 7.96
N LEU A 249 -4.02 -11.04 7.58
CA LEU A 249 -2.85 -10.63 6.80
C LEU A 249 -1.58 -10.96 7.58
N LEU A 250 -1.51 -10.56 8.85
CA LEU A 250 -0.35 -10.86 9.70
C LEU A 250 -0.18 -12.35 9.94
N CYS A 251 -1.27 -13.12 10.06
CA CYS A 251 -1.21 -14.59 10.20
C CYS A 251 -0.71 -15.29 8.93
N ASN A 252 -1.03 -14.78 7.74
CA ASN A 252 -0.50 -15.33 6.50
C ASN A 252 0.96 -14.90 6.28
N TYR A 253 1.32 -13.71 6.73
CA TYR A 253 2.68 -13.19 6.66
C TYR A 253 3.63 -13.93 7.63
N ASP A 254 3.19 -14.15 8.87
CA ASP A 254 3.95 -14.81 9.92
C ASP A 254 3.07 -15.81 10.69
N PRO A 255 2.87 -17.03 10.17
CA PRO A 255 1.98 -18.04 10.77
C PRO A 255 2.32 -18.44 12.20
N ASP A 256 3.55 -18.17 12.64
CA ASP A 256 4.02 -18.49 13.99
C ASP A 256 3.24 -17.74 15.09
N ILE A 257 2.51 -16.68 14.76
CA ILE A 257 1.66 -15.95 15.72
C ILE A 257 0.33 -16.66 15.99
N ILE A 258 -0.11 -17.56 15.10
CA ILE A 258 -1.46 -18.17 15.15
C ILE A 258 -1.74 -18.88 16.48
N PRO A 259 -0.80 -19.67 17.06
CA PRO A 259 -1.03 -20.34 18.33
C PRO A 259 -1.35 -19.39 19.50
N PHE A 260 -0.97 -18.11 19.39
CA PHE A 260 -1.06 -17.14 20.48
C PHE A 260 -2.30 -16.26 20.40
N LEU A 261 -3.03 -16.24 19.27
CA LEU A 261 -4.09 -15.27 19.02
C LEU A 261 -5.15 -15.20 20.14
N ASN A 262 -5.48 -16.33 20.75
CA ASN A 262 -6.48 -16.44 21.81
C ASN A 262 -5.94 -16.11 23.22
N ALA A 263 -4.68 -15.67 23.36
CA ALA A 263 -4.11 -15.23 24.63
C ALA A 263 -4.92 -14.09 25.25
N GLU A 264 -4.98 -14.02 26.58
CA GLU A 264 -5.71 -12.97 27.28
C GLU A 264 -5.10 -11.58 27.02
N TYR A 265 -5.90 -10.53 27.27
CA TYR A 265 -5.35 -9.18 27.28
C TYR A 265 -4.29 -9.03 28.38
N GLY A 266 -3.27 -8.23 28.11
CA GLY A 266 -2.09 -8.05 28.96
C GLY A 266 -0.96 -9.03 28.67
N LYS A 267 -1.17 -10.04 27.80
CA LYS A 267 -0.11 -10.98 27.41
C LYS A 267 0.82 -10.39 26.35
N ALA A 268 2.11 -10.68 26.50
CA ALA A 268 3.16 -10.28 25.57
C ALA A 268 4.10 -11.45 25.27
N TYR A 269 4.63 -11.47 24.05
CA TYR A 269 5.49 -12.53 23.55
C TYR A 269 6.63 -11.93 22.73
N TYR A 270 7.83 -12.47 22.91
CA TYR A 270 9.01 -12.13 22.11
C TYR A 270 9.54 -13.38 21.41
N ARG A 271 10.14 -13.19 20.24
CA ARG A 271 10.79 -14.24 19.48
C ARG A 271 12.24 -14.37 19.95
N ASP A 272 12.64 -15.55 20.43
CA ASP A 272 14.01 -15.82 20.87
C ASP A 272 14.99 -15.98 19.69
N GLU A 273 16.28 -16.15 19.97
CA GLU A 273 17.33 -16.32 18.96
C GLU A 273 17.12 -17.58 18.09
N GLN A 274 16.33 -18.54 18.55
CA GLN A 274 15.97 -19.75 17.80
C GLN A 274 14.72 -19.54 16.94
N GLY A 275 14.13 -18.34 16.96
CA GLY A 275 12.95 -18.00 16.20
C GLY A 275 11.64 -18.42 16.88
N ILE A 276 11.65 -18.82 18.15
CA ILE A 276 10.49 -19.35 18.87
C ILE A 276 9.89 -18.26 19.75
N PHE A 277 8.56 -18.11 19.73
CA PHE A 277 7.88 -17.18 20.63
C PHE A 277 7.89 -17.70 22.08
N ARG A 278 8.32 -16.84 23.00
CA ARG A 278 8.31 -17.00 24.45
C ARG A 278 7.43 -15.92 25.07
N GLU A 279 6.71 -16.27 26.12
CA GLU A 279 5.94 -15.29 26.89
C GLU A 279 6.92 -14.36 27.63
N ALA A 280 6.68 -13.06 27.54
CA ALA A 280 7.41 -12.08 28.34
C ALA A 280 6.89 -12.11 29.77
N GLU A 281 7.77 -12.13 30.76
CA GLU A 281 7.38 -12.03 32.17
C GLU A 281 6.71 -10.67 32.41
N SER A 282 5.57 -10.66 33.11
CA SER A 282 4.97 -9.42 33.53
C SER A 282 5.92 -8.74 34.51
N SER A 283 6.47 -7.58 34.15
CA SER A 283 7.09 -6.69 35.11
C SER A 283 6.01 -6.25 36.10
N GLU A 284 5.94 -6.92 37.25
CA GLU A 284 5.24 -6.40 38.42
C GLU A 284 6.04 -5.20 38.94
N GLU A 285 5.67 -4.01 38.51
CA GLU A 285 5.95 -2.75 39.20
C GLU A 285 4.65 -1.97 39.45
#